data_AF-A0A435GJH4-F1
#
_entry.id   AF-A0A435GJH4-F1
#
_cell.length_a   1.000
_cell.length_b   1.000
_cell.length_c   1.000
_cell.angle_alpha   90.00
_cell.angle_beta   90.00
_cell.angle_gamma   90.00
#
_symmetry.space_group_name_H-M   'P 1'
#
loop_
_entity.id
_entity.type
_entity.pdbx_description
1 polymer ?
#
loop_
_entity_poly.entity_id
_entity_poly.type
_entity_poly.pdbx_seq_one_letter_code
_entity_poly.pdbx_strand_id
1 'polypeptide(L)'
;AAGIVLISLIGGRIIPSFTRNWLARENPGKLPAPFGRFDIASIAISAIALGAWTFAPHNRVSGMLMAVAAICQVWRLSRWAGERTLRDPLVLILHLAYAFVPVGFALVSASILLPAIVPVAAGLHAFGVGAVGSMTVAVMARAT
;
A
#
# COMPACT_ATOMS: atom_id res chain seq x y z
N ALA A 1 -0.10 13.07 -1.97
CA ALA A 1 -0.33 12.63 -0.57
C ALA A 1 -1.74 12.07 -0.35
N ALA A 2 -2.80 12.88 -0.52
CA ALA A 2 -4.18 12.48 -0.17
C ALA A 2 -4.65 11.18 -0.84
N GLY A 3 -4.40 10.99 -2.15
CA GLY A 3 -4.79 9.76 -2.85
C GLY A 3 -4.20 8.48 -2.24
N ILE A 4 -2.94 8.52 -1.79
CA ILE A 4 -2.28 7.36 -1.14
C ILE A 4 -2.89 7.07 0.24
N VAL A 5 -3.26 8.12 0.98
CA VAL A 5 -3.97 7.96 2.26
C VAL A 5 -5.36 7.35 2.03
N LEU A 6 -6.09 7.81 1.00
CA LEU A 6 -7.39 7.25 0.63
C LEU A 6 -7.28 5.78 0.20
N ILE A 7 -6.29 5.43 -0.63
CA ILE A 7 -6.00 4.04 -1.01
C ILE A 7 -5.68 3.20 0.23
N SER A 8 -4.86 3.72 1.14
CA SER A 8 -4.53 3.03 2.40
C SER A 8 -5.77 2.80 3.26
N LEU A 9 -6.63 3.81 3.40
CA LEU A 9 -7.84 3.73 4.23
C LEU A 9 -8.90 2.80 3.63
N ILE A 10 -9.27 3.06 2.37
CA ILE A 10 -10.36 2.38 1.66
C ILE A 10 -9.91 0.99 1.21
N GLY A 11 -8.75 0.91 0.55
CA GLY A 11 -8.18 -0.34 0.06
C GLY A 11 -7.96 -1.34 1.19
N GLY A 12 -7.49 -0.89 2.35
CA GLY A 12 -7.31 -1.78 3.49
C GLY A 12 -8.57 -2.26 4.20
N ARG A 13 -9.77 -1.89 3.72
CA ARG A 13 -11.04 -2.54 4.08
C ARG A 13 -11.59 -3.37 2.93
N ILE A 14 -11.51 -2.85 1.71
CA ILE A 14 -12.05 -3.49 0.51
C ILE A 14 -11.26 -4.74 0.14
N ILE A 15 -9.93 -4.67 0.09
CA ILE A 15 -9.06 -5.79 -0.33
C ILE A 15 -9.23 -6.99 0.63
N PRO A 16 -9.14 -6.83 1.97
CA PRO A 16 -9.36 -7.95 2.89
C PRO A 16 -10.77 -8.54 2.80
N SER A 17 -11.79 -7.71 2.53
CA SER A 17 -13.18 -8.18 2.40
C SER A 17 -13.35 -9.08 1.18
N PHE A 18 -12.87 -8.65 0.01
CA PHE A 18 -12.94 -9.48 -1.20
C PHE A 18 -12.10 -10.75 -1.09
N THR A 19 -10.92 -10.64 -0.48
CA THR A 19 -10.05 -11.78 -0.22
C THR A 19 -10.72 -12.79 0.70
N ARG A 20 -11.36 -12.33 1.79
CA ARG A 20 -12.11 -13.19 2.70
C ARG A 20 -13.26 -13.89 1.99
N ASN A 21 -14.06 -13.14 1.22
CA ASN A 21 -15.23 -13.69 0.53
C ASN A 21 -14.85 -14.77 -0.48
N TRP A 22 -13.77 -14.56 -1.25
CA TRP A 22 -13.27 -15.55 -2.18
C TRP A 22 -12.66 -16.76 -1.46
N LEU A 23 -11.78 -16.55 -0.47
CA LEU A 23 -11.15 -17.64 0.28
C LEU A 23 -12.16 -18.52 1.03
N ALA A 24 -13.23 -17.93 1.57
CA ALA A 24 -14.28 -18.69 2.25
C ALA A 24 -15.04 -19.64 1.30
N ARG A 25 -15.09 -19.32 0.01
CA ARG A 25 -15.80 -20.11 -1.01
C ARG A 25 -14.89 -21.09 -1.74
N GLU A 26 -13.75 -20.61 -2.21
CA GLU A 26 -12.92 -21.31 -3.19
C GLU A 26 -11.64 -21.93 -2.60
N ASN A 27 -11.17 -21.46 -1.45
CA ASN A 27 -9.93 -21.95 -0.83
C ASN A 27 -9.94 -21.79 0.70
N PRO A 28 -10.79 -22.55 1.42
CA PRO A 28 -10.92 -22.45 2.88
C PRO A 28 -9.57 -22.59 3.59
N GLY A 29 -9.38 -21.87 4.71
CA GLY A 29 -8.12 -21.85 5.47
C GLY A 29 -7.85 -20.49 6.11
N LYS A 30 -6.56 -20.09 6.19
CA LYS A 30 -6.13 -18.76 6.70
C LYS A 30 -6.90 -17.61 6.04
N LEU A 31 -7.63 -16.84 6.84
CA LEU A 31 -8.36 -15.66 6.37
C LEU A 31 -7.61 -14.36 6.65
N PRO A 32 -7.92 -13.28 5.92
CA PRO A 32 -7.40 -11.94 6.21
C PRO A 32 -7.72 -11.52 7.64
N ALA A 33 -6.73 -10.94 8.32
CA ALA A 33 -6.92 -10.38 9.65
C ALA A 33 -7.95 -9.23 9.59
N PRO A 34 -8.83 -9.10 10.60
CA PRO A 34 -9.77 -8.00 10.66
C PRO A 34 -9.04 -6.66 10.84
N PHE A 35 -9.66 -5.60 10.35
CA PHE A 35 -9.20 -4.23 10.53
C PHE A 35 -9.14 -3.90 12.03
N GLY A 36 -8.00 -3.42 12.52
CA GLY A 36 -7.79 -3.16 13.94
C GLY A 36 -6.87 -1.97 14.25
N ARG A 37 -6.41 -1.90 15.50
CA ARG A 37 -5.59 -0.79 16.01
C ARG A 37 -4.29 -0.60 15.23
N PHE A 38 -3.66 -1.69 14.79
CA PHE A 38 -2.47 -1.65 13.96
C PHE A 38 -2.74 -0.97 12.60
N ASP A 39 -3.89 -1.24 11.98
CA ASP A 39 -4.26 -0.63 10.70
C ASP A 39 -4.42 0.89 10.84
N ILE A 40 -5.05 1.34 11.92
CA ILE A 40 -5.20 2.76 12.25
C ILE A 40 -3.83 3.41 12.44
N ALA A 41 -2.95 2.79 13.24
CA ALA A 41 -1.60 3.29 13.47
C ALA A 41 -0.80 3.35 12.17
N SER A 42 -0.85 2.31 11.32
CA SER A 42 -0.18 2.28 10.03
C SER A 42 -0.66 3.40 9.10
N ILE A 43 -1.96 3.69 9.06
CA ILE A 43 -2.53 4.79 8.28
C ILE A 43 -2.07 6.14 8.83
N ALA A 44 -2.11 6.34 10.16
CA ALA A 44 -1.67 7.57 10.81
C ALA A 44 -0.18 7.84 10.55
N ILE A 45 0.68 6.82 10.70
CA ILE A 45 2.11 6.90 10.38
C ILE A 45 2.31 7.29 8.92
N SER A 46 1.55 6.68 8.00
CA SER A 46 1.63 6.99 6.57
C SER A 46 1.23 8.44 6.27
N ALA A 47 0.18 8.95 6.92
CA ALA A 47 -0.28 10.32 6.76
C ALA A 47 0.74 11.33 7.33
N ILE A 48 1.30 11.05 8.51
CA ILE A 48 2.35 11.87 9.14
C ILE A 48 3.59 11.89 8.26
N ALA A 49 4.04 10.73 7.76
CA ALA A 49 5.18 10.62 6.87
C ALA A 49 4.94 11.45 5.59
N LEU A 50 3.80 11.27 4.92
CA LEU A 50 3.48 12.01 3.70
C LEU A 50 3.37 13.52 3.95
N GLY A 51 2.83 13.93 5.10
CA GLY A 51 2.80 15.33 5.53
C GLY A 51 4.21 15.89 5.72
N ALA A 52 5.06 15.21 6.50
CA ALA A 52 6.45 15.62 6.72
C ALA A 52 7.23 15.74 5.41
N TRP A 53 7.08 14.77 4.50
CA TRP A 53 7.71 14.83 3.18
C TRP A 53 7.17 15.96 2.29
N THR A 54 5.87 16.27 2.39
CA THR A 54 5.27 17.38 1.62
C THR A 54 5.87 18.73 2.00
N PHE A 55 6.13 18.97 3.29
CA PHE A 55 6.70 20.23 3.77
C PHE A 55 8.24 20.24 3.79
N ALA A 56 8.88 19.09 3.95
CA ALA A 56 10.33 18.95 4.04
C ALA A 56 10.83 17.75 3.21
N PRO A 57 10.81 17.85 1.87
CA PRO A 57 11.03 16.70 0.98
C PRO A 57 12.45 16.14 0.98
N HIS A 58 13.44 16.95 1.36
CA HIS A 58 14.86 16.56 1.43
C HIS A 58 15.35 16.27 2.85
N ASN A 59 14.47 16.35 3.85
CA ASN A 59 14.85 16.16 5.25
C ASN A 59 15.02 14.66 5.57
N ARG A 60 16.13 14.30 6.22
CA ARG A 60 16.40 12.92 6.65
C ARG A 60 15.31 12.36 7.56
N VAL A 61 14.69 13.19 8.41
CA VAL A 61 13.56 12.78 9.27
C VAL A 61 12.37 12.34 8.43
N SER A 62 12.03 13.08 7.36
CA SER A 62 10.99 12.68 6.40
C SER A 62 11.34 11.34 5.75
N GLY A 63 12.60 11.15 5.36
CA GLY A 63 13.10 9.87 4.83
C GLY A 63 12.96 8.69 5.80
N MET A 64 13.25 8.90 7.08
CA MET A 64 13.07 7.88 8.13
C MET A 64 11.59 7.57 8.36
N LEU A 65 10.73 8.59 8.42
CA LEU A 65 9.28 8.41 8.53
C LEU A 65 8.70 7.63 7.34
N MET A 66 9.19 7.91 6.11
CA MET A 66 8.85 7.14 4.91
C MET A 66 9.26 5.67 5.03
N ALA A 67 10.45 5.37 5.56
CA ALA A 67 10.90 3.99 5.78
C ALA A 67 10.00 3.24 6.78
N VAL A 68 9.66 3.89 7.91
CA VAL A 68 8.75 3.30 8.91
C VAL A 68 7.37 3.06 8.29
N ALA A 69 6.84 4.02 7.53
CA ALA A 69 5.58 3.86 6.82
C ALA A 69 5.63 2.69 5.82
N ALA A 70 6.73 2.52 5.08
CA ALA A 70 6.92 1.38 4.18
C ALA A 70 6.80 0.05 4.93
N ILE A 71 7.54 -0.12 6.04
CA ILE A 71 7.52 -1.34 6.86
C ILE A 71 6.12 -1.61 7.41
N CYS A 72 5.45 -0.60 7.96
CA CYS A 72 4.08 -0.74 8.46
C CYS A 72 3.11 -1.19 7.36
N GLN A 73 3.25 -0.64 6.15
CA GLN A 73 2.39 -0.97 5.01
C GLN A 73 2.67 -2.37 4.45
N VAL A 74 3.93 -2.82 4.41
CA VAL A 74 4.28 -4.21 4.06
C VAL A 74 3.68 -5.19 5.07
N TRP A 75 3.86 -4.92 6.36
CA TRP A 75 3.29 -5.76 7.43
C TRP A 75 1.76 -5.78 7.37
N ARG A 76 1.14 -4.65 7.02
CA ARG A 76 -0.30 -4.59 6.84
C ARG A 76 -0.77 -5.45 5.66
N LEU A 77 -0.09 -5.38 4.53
CA LEU A 77 -0.38 -6.18 3.33
C LEU A 77 -0.23 -7.69 3.60
N SER A 78 0.80 -8.12 4.34
CA SER A 78 1.03 -9.54 4.65
C SER A 78 -0.06 -10.16 5.53
N ARG A 79 -0.83 -9.34 6.26
CA ARG A 79 -1.99 -9.77 7.05
C ARG A 79 -3.22 -10.09 6.20
N TRP A 80 -3.20 -9.80 4.90
CA TRP A 80 -4.38 -9.94 4.03
C TRP A 80 -4.44 -11.26 3.26
N ALA A 81 -3.47 -12.16 3.44
CA ALA A 81 -3.47 -13.48 2.81
C ALA A 81 -3.53 -13.44 1.27
N GLY A 82 -3.04 -12.37 0.63
CA GLY A 82 -3.05 -12.20 -0.82
C GLY A 82 -2.25 -13.24 -1.59
N GLU A 83 -1.26 -13.86 -0.94
CA GLU A 83 -0.51 -15.00 -1.50
C GLU A 83 -1.40 -16.20 -1.86
N ARG A 84 -2.59 -16.29 -1.25
CA ARG A 84 -3.53 -17.40 -1.46
C ARG A 84 -4.52 -17.15 -2.61
N THR A 85 -4.52 -15.96 -3.20
CA THR A 85 -5.50 -15.54 -4.23
C THR A 85 -4.96 -15.63 -5.65
N LEU A 86 -3.86 -16.37 -5.88
CA LEU A 86 -3.25 -16.52 -7.21
C LEU A 86 -4.20 -17.13 -8.27
N ARG A 87 -5.23 -17.85 -7.83
CA ARG A 87 -6.25 -18.46 -8.70
C ARG A 87 -7.36 -17.50 -9.12
N ASP A 88 -7.45 -16.32 -8.50
CA ASP A 88 -8.40 -15.27 -8.86
C ASP A 88 -7.66 -13.99 -9.26
N PRO A 89 -7.46 -13.75 -10.56
CA PRO A 89 -6.77 -12.56 -11.06
C PRO A 89 -7.39 -11.24 -10.58
N LEU A 90 -8.72 -11.18 -10.37
CA LEU A 90 -9.42 -9.97 -9.94
C LEU A 90 -9.13 -9.61 -8.48
N VAL A 91 -8.93 -10.60 -7.62
CA VAL A 91 -8.50 -10.36 -6.23
C VAL A 91 -6.99 -10.18 -6.15
N LEU A 92 -6.22 -10.88 -6.99
CA LEU A 92 -4.77 -10.72 -7.03
C LEU A 92 -4.35 -9.31 -7.45
N ILE A 93 -4.96 -8.74 -8.49
CA ILE A 93 -4.61 -7.39 -8.98
C ILE A 93 -4.82 -6.31 -7.92
N LEU A 94 -5.81 -6.48 -7.02
CA LEU A 94 -6.02 -5.57 -5.89
C LEU A 94 -4.84 -5.56 -4.91
N HIS A 95 -4.21 -6.72 -4.65
CA HIS A 95 -3.02 -6.81 -3.80
C HIS A 95 -1.79 -6.25 -4.49
N LEU A 96 -1.62 -6.54 -5.78
CA LEU A 96 -0.52 -6.00 -6.58
C LEU A 96 -0.60 -4.48 -6.67
N ALA A 97 -1.80 -3.94 -6.87
CA ALA A 97 -2.06 -2.50 -6.86
C ALA A 97 -1.70 -1.87 -5.52
N TYR A 98 -2.11 -2.49 -4.42
CA TYR A 98 -1.77 -2.02 -3.08
C TYR A 98 -0.26 -2.11 -2.79
N ALA A 99 0.44 -3.12 -3.31
CA ALA A 99 1.87 -3.32 -3.07
C ALA A 99 2.72 -2.12 -3.55
N PHE A 100 2.24 -1.35 -4.53
CA PHE A 100 2.88 -0.10 -4.92
C PHE A 100 2.88 0.99 -3.83
N VAL A 101 1.99 0.93 -2.84
CA VAL A 101 1.98 1.85 -1.71
C VAL A 101 3.26 1.70 -0.86
N PRO A 102 3.57 0.54 -0.24
CA PRO A 102 4.83 0.37 0.48
C PRO A 102 6.07 0.54 -0.41
N VAL A 103 6.01 0.11 -1.68
CA VAL A 103 7.12 0.33 -2.63
C VAL A 103 7.36 1.82 -2.86
N GLY A 104 6.32 2.63 -3.03
CA GLY A 104 6.44 4.08 -3.15
C GLY A 104 7.06 4.72 -1.91
N PHE A 105 6.61 4.32 -0.72
CA PHE A 105 7.22 4.76 0.55
C PHE A 105 8.70 4.41 0.63
N ALA A 106 9.07 3.16 0.30
CA ALA A 106 10.45 2.69 0.32
C ALA A 106 11.34 3.44 -0.69
N LEU A 107 10.85 3.66 -1.91
CA LEU A 107 11.59 4.38 -2.96
C LEU A 107 11.76 5.86 -2.64
N VAL A 108 10.75 6.52 -2.06
CA VAL A 108 10.90 7.91 -1.59
C VAL A 108 11.92 7.97 -0.45
N SER A 109 11.84 7.05 0.52
CA SER A 109 12.83 6.98 1.60
C SER A 109 14.25 6.79 1.05
N ALA A 110 14.44 5.84 0.14
CA ALA A 110 15.72 5.58 -0.51
C ALA A 110 16.22 6.78 -1.31
N SER A 111 15.34 7.53 -2.00
CA SER A 111 15.75 8.74 -2.72
C SER A 111 16.23 9.87 -1.82
N ILE A 112 15.79 9.90 -0.56
CA ILE A 112 16.21 10.90 0.43
C ILE A 112 17.50 10.46 1.12
N LEU A 113 17.61 9.18 1.49
CA LEU A 113 18.74 8.66 2.27
C LEU A 113 19.93 8.27 1.38
N LEU A 114 19.67 7.87 0.14
CA LEU A 114 20.65 7.40 -0.86
C LEU A 114 20.41 8.12 -2.22
N PRO A 115 20.47 9.46 -2.27
CA PRO A 115 20.09 10.23 -3.46
C PRO A 115 20.95 9.94 -4.70
N ALA A 116 22.16 9.41 -4.52
CA ALA A 116 23.05 9.03 -5.62
C ALA A 116 22.62 7.72 -6.33
N ILE A 117 21.74 6.92 -5.71
CA ILE A 117 21.36 5.58 -6.20
C ILE A 117 19.92 5.59 -6.71
N VAL A 118 19.00 6.24 -5.99
CA VAL A 118 17.56 6.17 -6.29
C VAL A 118 17.03 7.57 -6.63
N PRO A 119 16.53 7.81 -7.86
CA PRO A 119 15.93 9.08 -8.21
C PRO A 119 14.55 9.23 -7.55
N VAL A 120 14.20 10.45 -7.14
CA VAL A 120 12.88 10.78 -6.55
C VAL A 120 11.71 10.37 -7.45
N ALA A 121 11.92 10.42 -8.76
CA ALA A 121 10.94 10.03 -9.76
C ALA A 121 10.46 8.58 -9.60
N ALA A 122 11.31 7.66 -9.09
CA ALA A 122 10.92 6.27 -8.87
C ALA A 122 9.79 6.15 -7.84
N GLY A 123 9.89 6.87 -6.72
CA GLY A 123 8.83 6.94 -5.71
C GLY A 123 7.55 7.58 -6.23
N LEU A 124 7.68 8.63 -7.05
CA LEU A 124 6.53 9.28 -7.69
C LEU A 124 5.80 8.38 -8.69
N HIS A 125 6.51 7.60 -9.51
CA HIS A 125 5.88 6.64 -10.43
C HIS A 125 5.21 5.50 -9.66
N ALA A 126 5.86 4.99 -8.62
CA ALA A 126 5.26 3.97 -7.75
C ALA A 126 3.97 4.48 -7.09
N PHE A 127 3.92 5.72 -6.60
CA PHE A 127 2.68 6.28 -6.07
C PHE A 127 1.64 6.60 -7.14
N GLY A 128 2.04 7.26 -8.23
CA GLY A 128 1.15 7.73 -9.28
C GLY A 128 0.57 6.59 -10.10
N VAL A 129 1.30 6.13 -11.11
CA VAL A 129 0.81 5.06 -12.00
C VAL A 129 0.73 3.72 -11.27
N GLY A 130 1.69 3.44 -10.39
CA GLY A 130 1.75 2.20 -9.62
C GLY A 130 0.54 2.06 -8.70
N ALA A 131 0.41 2.88 -7.67
CA ALA A 131 -0.66 2.73 -6.70
C ALA A 131 -1.99 3.34 -7.18
N VAL A 132 -2.03 4.62 -7.58
CA VAL A 132 -3.29 5.25 -7.99
C VAL A 132 -3.83 4.64 -9.28
N GLY A 133 -3.01 4.58 -10.33
CA GLY A 133 -3.43 4.09 -11.64
C GLY A 133 -3.93 2.64 -11.60
N SER A 134 -3.11 1.72 -11.07
CA SER A 134 -3.50 0.31 -11.03
C SER A 134 -4.68 0.04 -10.08
N MET A 135 -4.79 0.75 -8.94
CA MET A 135 -5.92 0.57 -8.03
C MET A 135 -7.23 1.02 -8.66
N THR A 136 -7.23 2.12 -9.41
CA THR A 136 -8.40 2.56 -10.16
C THR A 136 -8.84 1.51 -11.18
N VAL A 137 -7.91 1.00 -12.00
CA VAL A 137 -8.22 -0.05 -12.99
C VAL A 137 -8.70 -1.34 -12.31
N ALA A 138 -8.05 -1.77 -11.23
CA ALA A 138 -8.42 -2.97 -10.49
C ALA A 138 -9.86 -2.91 -9.93
N VAL A 139 -10.27 -1.74 -9.43
CA VAL A 139 -11.64 -1.53 -8.94
C VAL A 139 -12.64 -1.51 -10.09
N MET A 140 -12.33 -0.83 -11.20
CA MET A 140 -13.20 -0.79 -12.39
C MET A 140 -13.44 -2.18 -12.99
N ALA A 141 -12.36 -2.96 -13.16
CA ALA A 141 -12.42 -4.31 -13.74
C ALA A 141 -13.24 -5.30 -12.91
N ARG A 142 -13.51 -4.99 -11.63
CA ARG A 142 -14.28 -5.84 -10.73
C ARG A 142 -15.75 -5.40 -10.61
N ALA A 143 -16.07 -4.17 -11.03
CA ALA A 143 -17.43 -3.62 -10.97
C ALA A 143 -18.29 -3.97 -12.20
N THR A 144 -17.68 -4.58 -13.22
CA THR A 144 -18.31 -5.10 -14.45
C THR A 144 -18.62 -6.58 -14.31
#